data_AF-A0A2S8D6I9-F1
#
_entry.id   AF-A0A2S8D6I9-F1
#
_cell.length_a   1.000
_cell.length_b   1.000
_cell.length_c   1.000
_cell.angle_alpha   90.00
_cell.angle_beta   90.00
_cell.angle_gamma   90.00
#
_symmetry.space_group_name_H-M   'P 1'
#
loop_
_entity.id
_entity.type
_entity.pdbx_description
1 polymer ?
#
loop_
_entity_poly.entity_id
_entity_poly.type
_entity_poly.pdbx_seq_one_letter_code
_entity_poly.pdbx_strand_id
1 'polypeptide(L)'
;MSVMFDPDTAIYPFPPKPTPLSIDEKAYYREKIKRLLKERNAVMVAHYYTDPEIQQLAEETGGCISDSLEMARFGAKHPASTLLVAGVRFMGETAKILSPEKTILMPTLQAECSLDLGCPVEEFNAFCDAHPDRTVVVYANTSAAVKARADWVVTSSIAVEFIDHLDSLGEKIIWAPDKHLGRYVQKQTGGDIL
;
A
#
# COMPACT_ATOMS: atom_id res chain seq x y z
N MET A 1 16.91 -20.81 -15.83
CA MET A 1 15.71 -21.67 -16.03
C MET A 1 14.62 -21.10 -15.16
N SER A 2 13.63 -20.43 -15.77
CA SER A 2 12.46 -19.92 -15.07
C SER A 2 11.65 -21.11 -14.56
N VAL A 3 11.44 -21.18 -13.25
CA VAL A 3 10.49 -22.12 -12.66
C VAL A 3 9.12 -21.58 -13.05
N MET A 4 8.50 -22.18 -14.06
CA MET A 4 7.12 -21.83 -14.44
C MET A 4 6.23 -22.06 -13.22
N PHE A 5 5.52 -21.01 -12.83
CA PHE A 5 4.48 -21.06 -11.81
C PHE A 5 3.45 -22.12 -12.21
N ASP A 6 3.34 -23.17 -11.41
CA ASP A 6 2.33 -24.21 -11.54
C ASP A 6 1.11 -23.84 -10.67
N PRO A 7 -0.01 -23.41 -11.28
CA PRO A 7 -1.20 -22.98 -10.54
C PRO A 7 -1.86 -24.13 -9.76
N ASP A 8 -1.62 -25.38 -10.11
CA ASP A 8 -2.21 -26.55 -9.45
C ASP A 8 -1.43 -26.97 -8.19
N THR A 9 -0.19 -26.47 -8.02
CA THR A 9 0.64 -26.69 -6.82
C THR A 9 0.84 -25.43 -5.98
N ALA A 10 0.32 -24.28 -6.42
CA ALA A 10 0.32 -23.02 -5.68
C ALA A 10 -0.64 -23.06 -4.48
N ILE A 11 -0.29 -23.83 -3.45
CA ILE A 11 -0.86 -23.67 -2.13
C ILE A 11 -0.26 -22.39 -1.56
N TYR A 12 -0.92 -21.24 -1.77
CA TYR A 12 -0.63 -20.07 -0.94
C TYR A 12 -1.10 -20.44 0.47
N PRO A 13 -0.21 -20.68 1.44
CA PRO A 13 -0.65 -21.06 2.77
C PRO A 13 -1.23 -19.80 3.38
N PHE A 14 -2.55 -19.62 3.27
CA PHE A 14 -3.23 -18.56 4.00
C PHE A 14 -2.90 -18.77 5.48
N PRO A 15 -2.48 -17.72 6.19
CA PRO A 15 -2.21 -17.85 7.61
C PRO A 15 -3.47 -18.36 8.30
N PRO A 16 -3.33 -19.18 9.36
CA PRO A 16 -4.47 -19.65 10.11
C PRO A 16 -5.28 -18.45 10.59
N LYS A 17 -6.61 -18.52 10.44
CA LYS A 17 -7.49 -17.47 10.96
C LYS A 17 -7.22 -17.31 12.47
N PRO A 18 -7.15 -16.07 12.98
CA PRO A 18 -6.93 -15.84 14.40
C PRO A 18 -8.08 -16.45 15.21
N THR A 19 -7.75 -16.94 16.41
CA THR A 19 -8.75 -17.45 17.34
C THR A 19 -9.77 -16.35 17.66
N PRO A 20 -11.08 -16.60 17.51
CA PRO A 20 -12.09 -15.62 17.84
C PRO A 20 -12.04 -15.25 19.33
N LEU A 21 -12.07 -13.95 19.61
CA LEU A 21 -12.18 -13.44 20.97
C LEU A 21 -13.61 -13.65 21.51
N SER A 22 -13.72 -13.91 22.82
CA SER A 22 -15.01 -13.86 23.52
C SER A 22 -15.56 -12.42 23.58
N ILE A 23 -16.84 -12.28 23.92
CA ILE A 23 -17.50 -10.97 24.04
C ILE A 23 -16.79 -10.07 25.06
N ASP A 24 -16.41 -10.63 26.21
CA ASP A 24 -15.72 -9.90 27.27
C ASP A 24 -14.31 -9.48 26.86
N GLU A 25 -13.58 -10.34 26.15
CA GLU A 25 -12.26 -9.99 25.61
C GLU A 25 -12.35 -8.89 24.56
N LYS A 26 -13.32 -8.95 23.64
CA LYS A 26 -13.55 -7.89 22.64
C LYS A 26 -13.84 -6.56 23.33
N ALA A 27 -14.75 -6.54 24.31
CA ALA A 27 -15.07 -5.34 25.06
C ALA A 27 -13.83 -4.78 25.78
N TYR A 28 -13.06 -5.64 26.45
CA TYR A 28 -11.83 -5.26 27.13
C TYR A 28 -10.81 -4.62 26.18
N TYR A 29 -10.50 -5.27 25.05
CA TYR A 29 -9.49 -4.76 24.11
C TYR A 29 -9.94 -3.48 23.42
N ARG A 30 -11.22 -3.35 23.05
CA ARG A 30 -11.75 -2.11 22.44
C ARG A 30 -11.57 -0.93 23.37
N GLU A 31 -11.97 -1.04 24.63
CA GLU A 31 -11.82 0.04 25.61
C GLU A 31 -10.35 0.34 25.91
N LYS A 32 -9.50 -0.69 25.98
CA LYS A 32 -8.06 -0.52 26.15
C LYS A 32 -7.44 0.24 24.96
N ILE A 33 -7.80 -0.09 23.73
CA ILE A 33 -7.31 0.58 22.52
C ILE A 33 -7.78 2.03 22.50
N LYS A 34 -9.07 2.30 22.73
CA LYS A 34 -9.62 3.67 22.80
C LYS A 34 -8.87 4.54 23.81
N ARG A 35 -8.59 3.99 24.99
CA ARG A 35 -7.83 4.67 26.03
C ARG A 35 -6.39 4.95 25.58
N LEU A 36 -5.70 3.93 25.05
CA LEU A 36 -4.31 4.05 24.60
C LEU A 36 -4.15 5.04 23.44
N LEU A 37 -5.10 5.10 22.51
CA LEU A 37 -5.07 6.07 21.42
C LEU A 37 -5.06 7.51 21.96
N LYS A 38 -5.89 7.81 22.95
CA LYS A 38 -5.91 9.12 23.62
C LYS A 38 -4.61 9.39 24.38
N GLU A 39 -4.15 8.46 25.20
CA GLU A 39 -2.93 8.59 26.01
C GLU A 39 -1.68 8.81 25.15
N ARG A 40 -1.65 8.27 23.93
CA ARG A 40 -0.51 8.35 23.01
C ARG A 40 -0.67 9.43 21.94
N ASN A 41 -1.68 10.29 22.05
CA ASN A 41 -2.03 11.28 21.03
C ASN A 41 -2.02 10.64 19.62
N ALA A 42 -2.77 9.55 19.49
CA ALA A 42 -2.79 8.70 18.31
C ALA A 42 -4.18 8.66 17.67
N VAL A 43 -4.21 8.58 16.35
CA VAL A 43 -5.41 8.27 15.57
C VAL A 43 -5.18 6.99 14.79
N MET A 44 -6.23 6.19 14.59
CA MET A 44 -6.16 4.94 13.83
C MET A 44 -6.83 5.10 12.47
N VAL A 45 -6.22 4.57 11.42
CA VAL A 45 -6.83 4.44 10.09
C VAL A 45 -6.86 2.98 9.68
N ALA A 46 -7.90 2.58 8.97
CA ALA A 46 -8.11 1.19 8.58
C ALA A 46 -8.35 1.06 7.07
N HIS A 47 -7.69 0.10 6.43
CA HIS A 47 -7.96 -0.23 5.03
C HIS A 47 -9.30 -0.97 4.90
N TYR A 48 -9.97 -0.86 3.75
CA TYR A 48 -11.22 -1.56 3.44
C TYR A 48 -11.18 -3.09 3.60
N TYR A 49 -9.97 -3.67 3.58
CA TYR A 49 -9.78 -5.13 3.68
C TYR A 49 -9.49 -5.61 5.11
N THR A 50 -9.50 -4.72 6.09
CA THR A 50 -9.32 -5.09 7.50
C THR A 50 -10.59 -5.71 8.08
N ASP A 51 -10.47 -6.39 9.22
CA ASP A 51 -11.63 -6.97 9.92
C ASP A 51 -12.67 -5.88 10.27
N PRO A 52 -13.98 -6.14 10.14
CA PRO A 52 -15.03 -5.17 10.46
C PRO A 52 -14.91 -4.55 11.86
N GLU A 53 -14.41 -5.29 12.86
CA GLU A 53 -14.23 -4.75 14.21
C GLU A 53 -13.15 -3.67 14.27
N ILE A 54 -12.10 -3.81 13.47
CA ILE A 54 -11.01 -2.84 13.34
C ILE A 54 -11.49 -1.60 12.56
N GLN A 55 -12.25 -1.82 11.49
CA GLN A 55 -12.89 -0.75 10.72
C GLN A 55 -13.78 0.12 11.62
N GLN A 56 -14.70 -0.51 12.36
CA GLN A 56 -15.59 0.18 13.28
C GLN A 56 -14.82 0.93 14.38
N LEU A 57 -13.77 0.31 14.93
CA LEU A 57 -12.95 0.95 15.95
C LEU A 57 -12.21 2.19 15.41
N ALA A 58 -11.80 2.19 14.14
CA ALA A 58 -11.19 3.37 13.51
C ALA A 58 -12.20 4.54 13.48
N GLU A 59 -13.41 4.30 12.99
CA GLU A 59 -14.46 5.34 12.95
C GLU A 59 -14.85 5.83 14.35
N GLU A 60 -15.08 4.92 15.30
CA GLU A 60 -15.45 5.26 16.68
C GLU A 60 -14.39 6.10 17.41
N THR A 61 -13.13 6.04 16.98
CA THR A 61 -12.00 6.74 17.60
C THR A 61 -11.60 8.03 16.87
N GLY A 62 -12.41 8.46 15.89
CA GLY A 62 -12.16 9.67 15.11
C GLY A 62 -11.16 9.47 13.96
N GLY A 63 -10.91 8.22 13.59
CA GLY A 63 -10.15 7.81 12.42
C GLY A 63 -10.99 7.72 11.15
N CYS A 64 -10.50 6.97 10.15
CA CYS A 64 -11.24 6.71 8.92
C CYS A 64 -11.02 5.30 8.37
N ILE A 65 -11.96 4.86 7.53
CA ILE A 65 -11.85 3.67 6.69
C ILE A 65 -11.66 4.13 5.24
N SER A 66 -10.52 3.83 4.62
CA SER A 66 -10.24 4.31 3.26
C SER A 66 -9.21 3.47 2.50
N ASP A 67 -8.92 3.86 1.26
CA ASP A 67 -7.82 3.30 0.48
C ASP A 67 -6.45 3.77 1.00
N SER A 68 -5.37 3.21 0.44
CA SER A 68 -3.99 3.48 0.89
C SER A 68 -3.59 4.95 0.82
N LEU A 69 -4.00 5.68 -0.21
CA LEU A 69 -3.58 7.08 -0.41
C LEU A 69 -4.38 8.00 0.51
N GLU A 70 -5.68 7.78 0.63
CA GLU A 70 -6.52 8.61 1.50
C GLU A 70 -6.19 8.39 2.97
N MET A 71 -5.87 7.17 3.40
CA MET A 71 -5.35 6.91 4.76
C MET A 71 -4.09 7.73 5.06
N ALA A 72 -3.15 7.78 4.12
CA ALA A 72 -1.90 8.53 4.28
C ALA A 72 -2.16 10.05 4.28
N ARG A 73 -3.06 10.56 3.43
CA ARG A 73 -3.48 11.97 3.38
C ARG A 73 -4.21 12.40 4.65
N PHE A 74 -5.13 11.57 5.15
CA PHE A 74 -5.81 11.78 6.42
C PHE A 74 -4.78 11.89 7.55
N GLY A 75 -3.88 10.91 7.63
CA GLY A 75 -2.81 10.89 8.63
C GLY A 75 -1.95 12.15 8.63
N ALA A 76 -1.56 12.64 7.45
CA ALA A 76 -0.78 13.86 7.30
C ALA A 76 -1.51 15.12 7.80
N LYS A 77 -2.82 15.22 7.53
CA LYS A 77 -3.66 16.37 7.91
C LYS A 77 -4.14 16.32 9.37
N HIS A 78 -4.19 15.13 9.97
CA HIS A 78 -4.71 14.96 11.33
C HIS A 78 -3.74 15.53 12.39
N PRO A 79 -4.22 16.19 13.46
CA PRO A 79 -3.35 16.83 14.45
C PRO A 79 -2.58 15.85 15.36
N ALA A 80 -3.04 14.60 15.48
CA ALA A 80 -2.39 13.56 16.29
C ALA A 80 -0.91 13.37 15.89
N SER A 81 0.00 13.28 16.87
CA SER A 81 1.44 13.05 16.63
C SER A 81 1.75 11.60 16.23
N THR A 82 0.81 10.69 16.47
CA THR A 82 0.93 9.27 16.17
C THR A 82 -0.19 8.83 15.23
N LEU A 83 0.13 8.02 14.23
CA LEU A 83 -0.84 7.37 13.34
C LEU A 83 -0.67 5.86 13.44
N LEU A 84 -1.73 5.15 13.82
CA LEU A 84 -1.80 3.70 13.75
C LEU A 84 -2.44 3.29 12.41
N VAL A 85 -1.66 2.69 11.53
CA VAL A 85 -2.11 2.23 10.21
C VAL A 85 -2.48 0.74 10.32
N ALA A 86 -3.77 0.45 10.34
CA ALA A 86 -4.29 -0.90 10.18
C ALA A 86 -4.37 -1.23 8.67
N GLY A 87 -3.24 -1.70 8.16
CA GLY A 87 -3.06 -2.05 6.75
C GLY A 87 -1.78 -2.87 6.56
N VAL A 88 -1.26 -2.90 5.33
CA VAL A 88 -0.01 -3.60 5.00
C VAL A 88 1.19 -2.64 4.94
N ARG A 89 2.41 -3.19 4.97
CA ARG A 89 3.67 -2.47 5.22
C ARG A 89 3.83 -1.23 4.35
N PHE A 90 3.66 -1.36 3.04
CA PHE A 90 3.80 -0.22 2.12
C PHE A 90 2.85 0.94 2.43
N MET A 91 1.67 0.66 3.01
CA MET A 91 0.71 1.71 3.41
C MET A 91 1.25 2.50 4.60
N GLY A 92 1.85 1.81 5.58
CA GLY A 92 2.55 2.44 6.70
C GLY A 92 3.76 3.25 6.23
N GLU A 93 4.55 2.71 5.29
CA GLU A 93 5.66 3.42 4.67
C GLU A 93 5.18 4.68 3.93
N THR A 94 4.10 4.58 3.15
CA THR A 94 3.49 5.73 2.45
C THR A 94 3.02 6.80 3.44
N ALA A 95 2.38 6.39 4.54
CA ALA A 95 2.00 7.31 5.61
C ALA A 95 3.21 7.99 6.25
N LYS A 96 4.33 7.28 6.43
CA LYS A 96 5.58 7.84 6.95
C LYS A 96 6.22 8.82 5.97
N ILE A 97 6.20 8.53 4.67
CA ILE A 97 6.68 9.44 3.62
C ILE A 97 5.90 10.76 3.64
N LEU A 98 4.57 10.71 3.76
CA LEU A 98 3.73 11.91 3.79
C LEU A 98 3.70 12.61 5.16
N SER A 99 4.15 11.94 6.22
CA SER A 99 4.16 12.45 7.60
C SER A 99 5.51 12.20 8.28
N PRO A 100 6.62 12.78 7.78
CA PRO A 100 7.97 12.46 8.22
C PRO A 100 8.18 12.70 9.72
N GLU A 101 7.49 13.69 10.30
CA GLU A 101 7.59 14.04 11.73
C GLU A 101 6.67 13.21 12.65
N LYS A 102 5.70 12.48 12.09
CA LYS A 102 4.78 11.68 12.92
C LYS A 102 5.36 10.31 13.24
N THR A 103 4.96 9.76 14.38
CA THR A 103 5.19 8.33 14.68
C THR A 103 4.16 7.51 13.93
N ILE A 104 4.60 6.61 13.06
CA ILE A 104 3.72 5.68 12.34
C ILE A 104 3.86 4.31 12.98
N LEU A 105 2.74 3.75 13.42
CA LEU A 105 2.66 2.42 14.00
C LEU A 105 1.86 1.50 13.07
N MET A 106 2.27 0.25 13.03
CA MET A 106 1.52 -0.83 12.41
C MET A 106 1.34 -1.94 13.44
N PRO A 107 0.18 -2.62 13.47
CA PRO A 107 -0.02 -3.75 14.37
C PRO A 107 1.04 -4.85 14.20
N THR A 108 1.49 -5.06 12.95
CA THR A 108 2.54 -6.00 12.60
C THR A 108 3.20 -5.54 11.30
N LEU A 109 4.53 -5.61 11.24
CA LEU A 109 5.30 -5.33 10.01
C LEU A 109 5.28 -6.50 9.02
N GLN A 110 4.77 -7.66 9.44
CA GLN A 110 4.57 -8.86 8.63
C GLN A 110 3.26 -8.83 7.84
N ALA A 111 2.42 -7.81 8.02
CA ALA A 111 1.30 -7.56 7.11
C ALA A 111 1.86 -6.99 5.80
N GLU A 112 2.05 -7.84 4.79
CA GLU A 112 2.71 -7.49 3.53
C GLU A 112 1.76 -7.58 2.33
N CYS A 113 2.21 -7.05 1.19
CA CYS A 113 1.49 -7.14 -0.07
C CYS A 113 2.30 -8.00 -1.05
N SER A 114 1.67 -9.00 -1.67
CA SER A 114 2.34 -9.86 -2.65
C SER A 114 2.86 -9.09 -3.86
N LEU A 115 2.22 -7.98 -4.25
CA LEU A 115 2.70 -7.09 -5.32
C LEU A 115 3.99 -6.35 -4.93
N ASP A 116 4.08 -5.88 -3.68
CA ASP A 116 5.29 -5.26 -3.14
C ASP A 116 6.44 -6.28 -3.08
N LEU A 117 6.18 -7.44 -2.49
CA LEU A 117 7.17 -8.52 -2.38
C LEU A 117 7.63 -9.04 -3.74
N GLY A 118 6.75 -9.03 -4.74
CA GLY A 118 7.04 -9.40 -6.12
C GLY A 118 7.87 -8.38 -6.90
N CYS A 119 8.25 -7.25 -6.28
CA CYS A 119 9.09 -6.22 -6.88
C CYS A 119 10.29 -5.89 -5.98
N PRO A 120 11.29 -6.79 -5.88
CA PRO A 120 12.50 -6.52 -5.12
C PRO A 120 13.26 -5.32 -5.71
N VAL A 121 13.72 -4.42 -4.85
CA VAL A 121 14.36 -3.16 -5.27
C VAL A 121 15.63 -3.40 -6.12
N GLU A 122 16.42 -4.42 -5.81
CA GLU A 122 17.66 -4.70 -6.57
C GLU A 122 17.38 -5.11 -8.01
N GLU A 123 16.38 -5.99 -8.22
CA GLU A 123 15.95 -6.40 -9.55
C GLU A 123 15.30 -5.25 -10.31
N PHE A 124 14.49 -4.45 -9.61
CA PHE A 124 13.85 -3.28 -10.20
C PHE A 124 14.87 -2.20 -10.60
N ASN A 125 15.89 -1.94 -9.78
CA ASN A 125 16.97 -1.01 -10.10
C ASN A 125 17.73 -1.46 -11.34
N ALA A 126 18.15 -2.72 -11.40
CA ALA A 126 18.84 -3.27 -12.56
C ALA A 126 17.99 -3.18 -13.84
N PHE A 127 16.67 -3.37 -13.74
CA PHE A 127 15.76 -3.20 -14.86
C PHE A 127 15.65 -1.75 -15.33
N CYS A 128 15.56 -0.80 -14.40
CA CYS A 128 15.56 0.64 -14.72
C CYS A 128 16.90 1.08 -15.35
N ASP A 129 18.03 0.60 -14.82
CA ASP A 129 19.37 0.93 -15.33
C ASP A 129 19.60 0.41 -16.75
N ALA A 130 18.96 -0.69 -17.12
CA ALA A 130 18.99 -1.23 -18.48
C ALA A 130 18.13 -0.42 -19.48
N HIS A 131 17.24 0.45 -19.00
CA HIS A 131 16.34 1.26 -19.82
C HIS A 131 16.33 2.74 -19.37
N PRO A 132 17.49 3.42 -19.41
CA PRO A 132 17.63 4.77 -18.86
C PRO A 132 16.90 5.85 -19.67
N ASP A 133 16.38 5.52 -20.86
CA ASP A 133 15.60 6.42 -21.72
C ASP A 133 14.09 6.44 -21.40
N ARG A 134 13.67 5.79 -20.30
CA ARG A 134 12.26 5.63 -19.94
C ARG A 134 11.91 6.30 -18.62
N THR A 135 10.73 6.90 -18.58
CA THR A 135 10.10 7.41 -17.36
C THR A 135 9.59 6.25 -16.51
N VAL A 136 9.96 6.23 -15.23
CA VAL A 136 9.62 5.16 -14.28
C VAL A 136 8.34 5.51 -13.53
N VAL A 137 7.28 4.76 -13.81
CA VAL A 137 5.96 4.94 -13.17
C VAL A 137 5.63 3.69 -12.35
N VAL A 138 5.48 3.85 -11.04
CA VAL A 138 5.16 2.74 -10.14
C VAL A 138 3.79 2.90 -9.51
N TYR A 139 3.09 1.78 -9.37
CA TYR A 139 1.86 1.71 -8.60
C TYR A 139 2.17 1.93 -7.11
N ALA A 140 1.24 2.54 -6.38
CA ALA A 140 1.35 2.80 -4.95
C ALA A 140 1.60 1.53 -4.10
N ASN A 141 1.26 0.34 -4.62
CA ASN A 141 1.45 -0.95 -3.95
C ASN A 141 2.88 -1.49 -4.11
N THR A 142 3.86 -0.70 -3.65
CA THR A 142 5.31 -0.94 -3.76
C THR A 142 6.02 -0.46 -2.49
N SER A 143 7.20 -0.98 -2.19
CA SER A 143 8.01 -0.50 -1.06
C SER A 143 8.43 0.95 -1.22
N ALA A 144 8.78 1.60 -0.10
CA ALA A 144 9.44 2.90 -0.10
C ALA A 144 10.71 2.93 -0.96
N ALA A 145 11.47 1.83 -0.98
CA ALA A 145 12.70 1.72 -1.76
C ALA A 145 12.43 1.74 -3.26
N VAL A 146 11.40 1.01 -3.73
CA VAL A 146 10.95 1.07 -5.14
C VAL A 146 10.40 2.45 -5.48
N LYS A 147 9.62 3.08 -4.59
CA LYS A 147 9.14 4.45 -4.79
C LYS A 147 10.28 5.46 -4.95
N ALA A 148 11.37 5.29 -4.21
CA ALA A 148 12.54 6.17 -4.31
C ALA A 148 13.27 6.06 -5.66
N ARG A 149 13.09 4.94 -6.39
CA ARG A 149 13.62 4.75 -7.74
C ARG A 149 12.71 5.34 -8.83
N ALA A 150 11.44 5.58 -8.52
CA ALA A 150 10.44 5.99 -9.49
C ALA A 150 10.39 7.52 -9.69
N ASP A 151 10.07 7.93 -10.92
CA ASP A 151 9.76 9.33 -11.23
C ASP A 151 8.34 9.67 -10.76
N TRP A 152 7.42 8.71 -10.88
CA TRP A 152 6.01 8.89 -10.54
C TRP A 152 5.44 7.71 -9.76
N VAL A 153 4.60 8.03 -8.78
CA VAL A 153 3.77 7.05 -8.05
C VAL A 153 2.31 7.30 -8.39
N VAL A 154 1.60 6.27 -8.85
CA VAL A 154 0.18 6.36 -9.22
C VAL A 154 -0.70 5.41 -8.42
N THR A 155 -1.99 5.69 -8.38
CA THR A 155 -3.03 4.73 -7.99
C THR A 155 -3.76 4.20 -9.22
N SER A 156 -4.52 3.11 -9.08
CA SER A 156 -5.32 2.56 -10.16
C SER A 156 -6.33 3.56 -10.74
N SER A 157 -6.82 4.49 -9.91
CA SER A 157 -7.78 5.52 -10.30
C SER A 157 -7.24 6.55 -11.30
N ILE A 158 -5.92 6.79 -11.35
CA ILE A 158 -5.32 7.78 -12.25
C ILE A 158 -4.40 7.16 -13.30
N ALA A 159 -4.11 5.86 -13.22
CA ALA A 159 -3.06 5.23 -14.03
C ALA A 159 -3.30 5.37 -15.55
N VAL A 160 -4.54 5.24 -16.02
CA VAL A 160 -4.85 5.37 -17.46
C VAL A 160 -4.67 6.81 -17.92
N GLU A 161 -5.31 7.78 -17.27
CA GLU A 161 -5.24 9.19 -17.63
C GLU A 161 -3.80 9.72 -17.56
N PHE A 162 -3.05 9.30 -16.53
CA PHE A 162 -1.67 9.73 -16.35
C PHE A 162 -0.74 9.18 -17.43
N ILE A 163 -0.88 7.90 -17.78
CA ILE A 163 -0.06 7.29 -18.83
C ILE A 163 -0.44 7.82 -20.22
N ASP A 164 -1.72 8.06 -20.50
CA ASP A 164 -2.18 8.72 -21.73
C ASP A 164 -1.54 10.12 -21.88
N HIS A 165 -1.46 10.86 -20.78
CA HIS A 165 -0.77 12.14 -20.77
C HIS A 165 0.73 12.00 -21.06
N LEU A 166 1.44 11.09 -20.40
CA LEU A 166 2.87 10.88 -20.66
C LEU A 166 3.13 10.42 -22.11
N ASP A 167 2.31 9.52 -22.64
CA ASP A 167 2.39 9.08 -24.03
C ASP A 167 2.17 10.24 -25.01
N SER A 168 1.24 11.16 -24.72
CA SER A 168 1.04 12.39 -25.51
C SER A 168 2.26 13.32 -25.55
N LEU A 169 3.16 13.20 -24.57
CA LEU A 169 4.44 13.91 -24.52
C LEU A 169 5.58 13.14 -25.21
N GLY A 170 5.31 11.94 -25.72
CA GLY A 170 6.29 11.05 -26.34
C GLY A 170 7.15 10.27 -25.35
N GLU A 171 6.74 10.19 -24.09
CA GLU A 171 7.45 9.45 -23.05
C GLU A 171 7.28 7.94 -23.22
N LYS A 172 8.37 7.20 -23.01
CA LYS A 172 8.34 5.74 -22.87
C LYS A 172 8.32 5.37 -21.41
N ILE A 173 7.56 4.35 -21.04
CA ILE A 173 7.30 4.03 -19.63
C ILE A 173 7.94 2.70 -19.21
N ILE A 174 8.47 2.68 -17.99
CA ILE A 174 8.65 1.46 -17.19
C ILE A 174 7.52 1.41 -16.18
N TRP A 175 6.81 0.28 -16.13
CA TRP A 175 5.71 0.05 -15.19
C TRP A 175 6.03 -1.02 -14.16
N ALA A 176 5.73 -0.75 -12.89
CA ALA A 176 5.80 -1.75 -11.83
C ALA A 176 4.71 -1.56 -10.76
N PRO A 177 4.35 -2.61 -9.99
CA PRO A 177 4.77 -4.00 -10.14
C PRO A 177 3.66 -4.87 -10.75
N ASP A 178 2.44 -4.33 -10.88
CA ASP A 178 1.26 -5.09 -11.27
C ASP A 178 1.18 -5.20 -12.79
N LYS A 179 1.61 -6.35 -13.33
CA LYS A 179 1.55 -6.67 -14.76
C LYS A 179 0.13 -6.66 -15.35
N HIS A 180 -0.90 -6.92 -14.54
CA HIS A 180 -2.28 -6.96 -15.02
C HIS A 180 -2.81 -5.54 -15.19
N LEU A 181 -2.56 -4.68 -14.20
CA LEU A 181 -2.86 -3.25 -14.31
C LEU A 181 -2.03 -2.61 -15.43
N GLY A 182 -0.73 -2.92 -15.53
CA GLY A 182 0.13 -2.42 -16.60
C GLY A 182 -0.37 -2.79 -17.99
N ARG A 183 -0.73 -4.06 -18.21
CA ARG A 183 -1.32 -4.50 -19.49
C ARG A 183 -2.66 -3.84 -19.78
N TYR A 184 -3.50 -3.64 -18.75
CA TYR A 184 -4.76 -2.93 -18.91
C TYR A 184 -4.51 -1.48 -19.37
N VAL A 185 -3.62 -0.76 -18.70
CA VAL A 185 -3.26 0.62 -19.04
C VAL A 185 -2.65 0.71 -20.44
N GLN A 186 -1.74 -0.19 -20.80
CA GLN A 186 -1.18 -0.28 -22.15
C GLN A 186 -2.27 -0.47 -23.20
N LYS A 187 -3.27 -1.32 -22.94
CA LYS A 187 -4.40 -1.54 -23.86
C LYS A 187 -5.31 -0.31 -23.99
N GLN A 188 -5.49 0.47 -22.92
CA GLN A 188 -6.34 1.67 -22.97
C GLN A 188 -5.67 2.85 -23.67
N THR A 189 -4.37 3.01 -23.46
CA THR A 189 -3.61 4.20 -23.91
C THR A 189 -2.87 3.96 -25.23
N GLY A 190 -2.45 2.72 -25.51
CA GLY A 190 -1.56 2.41 -26.63
C GLY A 190 -0.08 2.74 -26.37
N GLY A 191 0.26 3.22 -25.17
CA GLY A 191 1.60 3.69 -24.86
C GLY A 191 2.69 2.61 -24.86
N ASP A 192 3.93 3.02 -25.07
CA ASP A 192 5.13 2.18 -24.99
C ASP A 192 5.49 1.88 -23.52
N ILE A 193 4.86 0.85 -22.97
CA ILE A 193 5.04 0.39 -21.58
C ILE A 193 5.82 -0.92 -21.56
N LEU A 194 6.90 -0.96 -20.76
CA LEU A 194 7.59 -2.18 -20.33
C LEU A 194 7.11 -2.65 -18.96
#